data_AF-A0A3P7QM63-F1
#
_entry.id   AF-A0A3P7QM63-F1
#
_cell.length_a   1.000
_cell.length_b   1.000
_cell.length_c   1.000
_cell.angle_alpha   90.00
_cell.angle_beta   90.00
_cell.angle_gamma   90.00
#
_symmetry.space_group_name_H-M   'P 1'
#
loop_
_entity.id
_entity.type
_entity.pdbx_description
1 polymer ?
#
loop_
_entity_poly.entity_id
_entity_poly.type
_entity_poly.pdbx_seq_one_letter_code
_entity_poly.pdbx_strand_id
1 'polypeptide(L)'
;MSVTENPSVAAEANHVKARRALEKYLHYYERFENHNKSLKLEQQFRDKIQRKIEAKVNDHDGTWIDWQYLHNAATLLTKCRYTLQYTYPFAYFMESGARKQLVRVFSSFSNFSCTCIWGEEVLRYSSTSVVLMHFG
;
A
#
# COMPACT_ATOMS: atom_id res chain seq x y z
N MET A 1 -43.13 -24.35 20.63
CA MET A 1 -42.29 -25.03 19.63
C MET A 1 -40.89 -24.43 19.75
N SER A 2 -40.04 -25.06 20.56
CA SER A 2 -38.66 -24.64 20.79
C SER A 2 -37.84 -24.99 19.54
N VAL A 3 -37.44 -23.99 18.76
CA VAL A 3 -36.49 -24.16 17.67
C VAL A 3 -35.18 -24.57 18.32
N THR A 4 -34.89 -25.87 18.30
CA THR A 4 -33.55 -26.39 18.62
C THR A 4 -32.58 -25.73 17.66
N GLU A 5 -31.72 -24.84 18.17
CA GLU A 5 -30.60 -24.31 17.41
C GLU A 5 -29.76 -25.50 16.95
N ASN A 6 -29.80 -25.77 15.64
CA ASN A 6 -29.11 -26.91 15.07
C ASN A 6 -27.60 -26.65 15.16
N PRO A 7 -26.80 -27.46 15.89
CA PRO A 7 -25.39 -27.19 16.12
C PRO A 7 -24.56 -27.11 14.82
N SER A 8 -25.05 -27.68 13.72
CA SER A 8 -24.47 -27.53 12.38
C SER A 8 -24.57 -26.11 11.83
N VAL A 9 -25.66 -25.38 12.12
CA VAL A 9 -25.87 -23.98 11.69
C VAL A 9 -24.93 -23.04 12.46
N ALA A 10 -24.71 -23.31 13.75
CA ALA A 10 -23.75 -22.57 14.57
C ALA A 10 -22.30 -22.80 14.11
N ALA A 11 -21.95 -24.04 13.75
CA ALA A 11 -20.63 -24.37 13.19
C ALA A 11 -20.38 -23.67 11.84
N GLU A 12 -21.36 -23.67 10.94
CA GLU A 12 -21.28 -22.95 9.66
C GLU A 12 -21.19 -21.43 9.86
N ALA A 13 -21.97 -20.85 10.77
CA ALA A 13 -21.90 -19.43 11.10
C ALA A 13 -20.52 -19.02 11.64
N ASN A 14 -19.90 -19.86 12.47
CA ASN A 14 -18.54 -19.66 12.98
C ASN A 14 -17.50 -19.74 11.85
N HIS A 15 -17.64 -20.69 10.93
CA HIS A 15 -16.75 -20.83 9.78
C HIS A 15 -16.82 -19.60 8.86
N VAL A 16 -18.03 -19.12 8.55
CA VAL A 16 -18.24 -17.89 7.76
C VAL A 16 -17.65 -16.66 8.45
N LYS A 17 -17.81 -16.54 9.79
CA LYS A 17 -17.23 -15.43 10.56
C LYS A 17 -15.70 -15.44 10.54
N ALA A 18 -15.09 -16.62 10.70
CA ALA A 18 -13.64 -16.79 10.62
C ALA A 18 -13.12 -16.41 9.22
N ARG A 19 -13.79 -16.86 8.15
CA ARG A 19 -13.42 -16.53 6.77
C ARG A 19 -13.48 -15.03 6.51
N ARG A 20 -14.57 -14.36 6.91
CA ARG A 20 -14.72 -12.89 6.75
C ARG A 20 -13.66 -12.11 7.52
N ALA A 21 -13.28 -12.57 8.71
CA ALA A 21 -12.22 -11.93 9.50
C ALA A 21 -10.85 -12.05 8.81
N LEU A 22 -10.55 -13.20 8.22
CA LEU A 22 -9.33 -13.43 7.47
C LEU A 22 -9.29 -12.59 6.17
N GLU A 23 -10.36 -12.59 5.39
CA GLU A 23 -10.48 -11.76 4.18
C GLU A 23 -10.25 -10.28 4.51
N LYS A 24 -10.84 -9.78 5.61
CA LYS A 24 -10.60 -8.42 6.10
C LYS A 24 -9.12 -8.20 6.44
N TYR A 25 -8.48 -9.13 7.15
CA TYR A 25 -7.05 -9.02 7.50
C TYR A 25 -6.17 -8.94 6.24
N LEU A 26 -6.34 -9.87 5.31
CA LEU A 26 -5.57 -9.92 4.06
C LEU A 26 -5.72 -8.63 3.26
N HIS A 27 -6.94 -8.10 3.14
CA HIS A 27 -7.21 -6.84 2.45
C HIS A 27 -6.35 -5.67 2.96
N TYR A 28 -6.24 -5.50 4.28
CA TYR A 28 -5.45 -4.41 4.87
C TYR A 28 -3.94 -4.73 4.88
N TYR A 29 -3.58 -5.98 5.13
CA TYR A 29 -2.20 -6.43 5.17
C TYR A 29 -1.50 -6.30 3.81
N GLU A 30 -2.12 -6.78 2.73
CA GLU A 30 -1.53 -6.70 1.38
C GLU A 30 -1.22 -5.25 0.98
N ARG A 31 -2.11 -4.31 1.34
CA ARG A 31 -1.91 -2.87 1.06
C ARG A 31 -0.77 -2.30 1.88
N PHE A 32 -0.71 -2.62 3.17
CA PHE A 32 0.41 -2.25 4.04
C PHE A 32 1.74 -2.77 3.48
N GLU A 33 1.78 -4.04 3.09
CA GLU A 33 2.98 -4.68 2.54
C GLU A 33 3.39 -4.11 1.18
N ASN A 34 2.43 -3.78 0.31
CA ASN A 34 2.74 -3.13 -0.96
C ASN A 34 3.41 -1.76 -0.75
N HIS A 35 2.93 -0.98 0.21
CA HIS A 35 3.59 0.27 0.60
C HIS A 35 4.97 0.05 1.22
N ASN A 36 5.13 -1.02 2.00
CA ASN A 36 6.41 -1.39 2.59
C ASN A 36 7.46 -1.66 1.51
N LYS A 37 7.07 -2.41 0.47
CA LYS A 37 7.93 -2.73 -0.67
C LYS A 37 8.27 -1.47 -1.48
N SER A 38 7.28 -0.63 -1.78
CA SER A 38 7.53 0.65 -2.46
C SER A 38 8.45 1.59 -1.66
N LEU A 39 8.36 1.58 -0.32
CA LEU A 39 9.26 2.37 0.55
C LEU A 39 10.73 1.93 0.40
N LYS A 40 10.98 0.62 0.25
CA LYS A 40 12.33 0.07 -0.01
C LYS A 40 12.87 0.53 -1.37
N LEU A 41 12.03 0.54 -2.40
CA LEU A 41 12.40 1.02 -3.74
C LEU A 41 12.71 2.53 -3.73
N GLU A 42 11.93 3.30 -2.98
CA GLU A 42 12.16 4.74 -2.82
C GLU A 42 13.47 5.06 -2.10
N GLN A 43 13.91 4.22 -1.16
CA GLN A 43 15.21 4.38 -0.54
C GLN A 43 16.33 4.23 -1.58
N GLN A 44 16.26 3.22 -2.44
CA GLN A 44 17.21 3.05 -3.54
C GLN A 44 17.16 4.22 -4.53
N PHE A 45 15.97 4.77 -4.78
CA PHE A 45 15.78 5.92 -5.64
C PHE A 45 16.42 7.19 -5.07
N ARG A 46 16.33 7.42 -3.76
CA ARG A 46 17.03 8.52 -3.08
C ARG A 46 18.55 8.41 -3.26
N ASP A 47 19.12 7.22 -3.11
CA ASP A 47 20.56 7.00 -3.32
C ASP A 47 20.96 7.26 -4.79
N LYS A 48 20.08 6.94 -5.74
CA LYS A 48 20.29 7.28 -7.17
C LYS A 48 20.22 8.78 -7.41
N ILE A 49 19.29 9.49 -6.78
CA ILE A 49 19.22 10.96 -6.85
C ILE A 49 20.51 11.57 -6.29
N GLN A 50 20.94 11.13 -5.11
CA GLN A 50 22.14 11.67 -4.47
C GLN A 50 23.38 11.54 -5.37
N ARG A 51 23.61 10.35 -5.95
CA ARG A 51 24.70 10.13 -6.92
C ARG A 51 24.58 11.01 -8.16
N LYS A 52 23.35 11.24 -8.65
CA LYS A 52 23.10 12.10 -9.82
C LYS A 52 23.39 13.57 -9.50
N ILE A 53 23.06 14.02 -8.29
CA ILE A 53 23.41 15.37 -7.81
C ILE A 53 24.92 15.51 -7.71
N GLU A 54 25.62 14.55 -7.11
CA GLU A 54 27.08 14.55 -7.01
C GLU A 54 27.75 14.60 -8.38
N ALA A 55 27.30 13.79 -9.34
CA ALA A 55 27.81 13.83 -10.72
C ALA A 55 27.62 15.22 -11.35
N LYS A 56 26.44 15.84 -11.20
CA LYS A 56 26.15 17.17 -11.74
C LYS A 56 27.03 18.26 -11.13
N VAL A 57 27.25 18.20 -9.82
CA VAL A 57 28.13 19.15 -9.12
C VAL A 57 29.59 18.96 -9.55
N ASN A 58 30.04 17.71 -9.72
CA ASN A 58 31.40 17.40 -10.18
C ASN A 58 31.64 17.83 -11.64
N ASP A 59 30.61 17.74 -12.49
CA ASP A 59 30.67 18.21 -13.88
C ASP A 59 30.59 19.75 -14.00
N HIS A 60 30.54 20.46 -12.87
CA HIS A 60 30.35 21.92 -12.80
C HIS A 60 29.01 22.41 -13.41
N ASP A 61 28.03 21.52 -13.57
CA ASP A 61 26.66 21.81 -13.98
C ASP A 61 25.85 22.38 -12.79
N GLY A 62 26.32 23.47 -12.19
CA GLY A 62 25.67 24.14 -11.05
C GLY A 62 26.13 23.62 -9.67
N THR A 63 25.48 24.15 -8.63
CA THR A 63 25.85 23.92 -7.24
C THR A 63 24.92 22.90 -6.58
N TRP A 64 25.34 22.32 -5.45
CA TRP A 64 24.51 21.39 -4.69
C TRP A 64 23.13 21.97 -4.32
N ILE A 65 23.05 23.29 -4.07
CA ILE A 65 21.82 24.00 -3.72
C ILE A 65 20.81 23.97 -4.87
N ASP A 66 21.27 24.09 -6.12
CA ASP A 66 20.42 24.09 -7.31
C ASP A 66 19.68 22.76 -7.46
N TRP A 67 20.22 21.67 -6.92
CA TRP A 67 19.67 20.33 -7.03
C TRP A 67 18.95 19.84 -5.76
N GLN A 68 19.00 20.60 -4.67
CA GLN A 68 18.44 20.21 -3.36
C GLN A 68 16.94 19.91 -3.43
N TYR A 69 16.21 20.56 -4.34
CA TYR A 69 14.77 20.31 -4.54
C TYR A 69 14.46 18.86 -4.94
N LEU A 70 15.34 18.20 -5.71
CA LEU A 70 15.16 16.79 -6.10
C LEU A 70 15.24 15.87 -4.88
N HIS A 71 16.23 16.10 -4.02
CA HIS A 71 16.38 15.35 -2.78
C HIS A 71 15.19 15.60 -1.83
N ASN A 72 14.74 16.86 -1.73
CA ASN A 72 13.57 17.22 -0.92
C ASN A 72 12.28 16.57 -1.43
N ALA A 73 12.07 16.54 -2.75
CA ALA A 73 10.92 15.88 -3.36
C ALA A 73 10.91 14.36 -3.10
N ALA A 74 12.05 13.70 -3.28
CA ALA A 74 12.20 12.28 -2.94
C ALA A 74 12.04 12.02 -1.43
N THR A 75 12.46 12.98 -0.61
CA THR A 75 12.27 12.90 0.84
C THR A 75 10.79 12.95 1.21
N LEU A 76 10.06 13.92 0.62
CA LEU A 76 8.64 14.12 0.84
C LEU A 76 7.83 12.91 0.37
N LEU A 77 8.14 12.34 -0.79
CA LEU A 77 7.45 11.17 -1.34
C LEU A 77 7.44 10.00 -0.33
N THR A 78 8.58 9.67 0.26
CA THR A 78 8.65 8.58 1.25
C THR A 78 7.96 8.92 2.56
N LYS A 79 7.95 10.18 2.99
CA LYS A 79 7.17 10.61 4.17
C LYS A 79 5.67 10.43 3.92
N CYS A 80 5.20 10.79 2.73
CA CYS A 80 3.82 10.57 2.31
C CYS A 80 3.50 9.07 2.29
N ARG A 81 4.38 8.24 1.72
CA ARG A 81 4.18 6.78 1.67
C ARG A 81 4.18 6.13 3.06
N TYR A 82 5.10 6.52 3.93
CA TYR A 82 5.14 6.08 5.32
C TYR A 82 3.81 6.40 6.01
N THR A 83 3.37 7.66 5.95
CA THR A 83 2.08 8.07 6.55
C THR A 83 0.91 7.26 6.00
N LEU A 84 0.88 7.07 4.68
CA LEU A 84 -0.18 6.33 3.99
C LEU A 84 -0.21 4.85 4.38
N GLN A 85 0.95 4.20 4.51
CA GLN A 85 1.07 2.82 4.96
C GLN A 85 0.40 2.58 6.32
N TYR A 86 0.63 3.46 7.30
CA TYR A 86 0.07 3.30 8.64
C TYR A 86 -1.43 3.62 8.73
N THR A 87 -2.03 4.19 7.67
CA THR A 87 -3.49 4.35 7.61
C THR A 87 -4.23 3.00 7.48
N TYR A 88 -3.59 1.96 6.93
CA TYR A 88 -4.22 0.64 6.77
C TYR A 88 -4.38 -0.13 8.08
N PRO A 89 -3.35 -0.26 8.95
CA PRO A 89 -3.53 -0.79 10.29
C PRO A 89 -4.56 0.01 11.11
N PHE A 90 -4.51 1.34 11.03
CA PHE A 90 -5.50 2.19 11.69
C PHE A 90 -6.94 1.90 11.20
N ALA A 91 -7.14 1.76 9.89
CA ALA A 91 -8.43 1.43 9.30
C ALA A 91 -8.95 0.02 9.63
N TYR A 92 -8.06 -0.93 9.89
CA TYR A 92 -8.43 -2.29 10.31
C TYR A 92 -9.18 -2.29 11.64
N PHE A 93 -8.70 -1.51 12.62
CA PHE A 93 -9.28 -1.41 13.97
C PHE A 93 -10.45 -0.45 14.07
N MET A 94 -10.66 0.45 13.09
CA MET A 94 -11.81 1.34 13.09
C MET A 94 -13.15 0.60 12.84
N GLU A 95 -14.15 0.93 13.65
CA GLU A 95 -15.54 0.57 13.42
C GLU A 95 -16.12 1.24 12.17
N SER A 96 -17.15 0.62 11.59
CA SER A 96 -17.85 1.18 10.44
C SER A 96 -18.58 2.46 10.80
N GLY A 97 -18.06 3.60 10.35
CA GLY A 97 -18.68 4.92 10.52
C GLY A 97 -18.17 5.93 9.49
N ALA A 98 -18.66 7.18 9.54
CA ALA A 98 -18.28 8.24 8.60
C ALA A 98 -16.76 8.45 8.51
N ARG A 99 -16.05 8.32 9.63
CA ARG A 99 -14.57 8.40 9.71
C ARG A 99 -13.85 7.33 8.88
N LYS A 100 -14.45 6.14 8.73
CA LYS A 100 -13.90 5.05 7.91
C LYS A 100 -14.10 5.31 6.41
N GLN A 101 -15.11 6.09 6.02
CA GLN A 101 -15.29 6.51 4.63
C GLN A 101 -14.16 7.45 4.17
N LEU A 102 -13.76 8.40 5.03
CA LEU A 102 -12.63 9.29 4.76
C LEU A 102 -11.33 8.52 4.52
N VAL A 103 -11.03 7.53 5.37
CA VAL A 103 -9.82 6.71 5.20
C VAL A 103 -9.92 5.80 3.96
N ARG A 104 -11.11 5.37 3.56
CA ARG A 104 -11.34 4.65 2.29
C ARG A 104 -11.07 5.54 1.06
N VAL A 105 -11.58 6.76 1.04
CA VAL A 105 -11.34 7.71 -0.06
C VAL A 105 -9.84 8.01 -0.18
N PHE A 106 -9.17 8.24 0.95
CA PHE A 106 -7.72 8.43 1.00
C PHE A 106 -6.94 7.20 0.50
N SER A 107 -7.40 5.99 0.86
CA SER A 107 -6.83 4.72 0.38
C SER A 107 -7.09 4.46 -1.10
N SER A 108 -8.17 5.00 -1.68
CA SER A 108 -8.51 4.82 -3.10
C SER A 108 -7.53 5.55 -4.01
N PHE A 109 -7.08 6.75 -3.60
CA PHE A 109 -6.06 7.54 -4.31
C PHE A 109 -4.70 6.84 -4.33
N SER A 110 -4.40 6.06 -3.29
CA SER A 110 -3.16 5.29 -3.18
C SER A 110 -3.04 4.13 -4.15
N ASN A 111 -4.15 3.45 -4.50
CA ASN A 111 -4.08 2.31 -5.42
C ASN A 111 -3.58 2.77 -6.78
N PHE A 112 -3.96 3.98 -7.23
CA PHE A 112 -3.48 4.57 -8.48
C PHE A 112 -1.95 4.72 -8.51
N SER A 113 -1.34 5.21 -7.42
CA SER A 113 0.13 5.32 -7.30
C SER A 113 0.82 3.95 -7.24
N CYS A 114 0.19 2.96 -6.59
CA CYS A 114 0.70 1.59 -6.54
C CYS A 114 0.62 0.95 -7.94
N THR A 115 -0.48 1.07 -8.67
CA THR A 115 -0.61 0.50 -10.02
C THR A 115 0.41 1.08 -11.01
N CYS A 116 0.72 2.38 -10.91
CA CYS A 116 1.76 2.99 -11.75
C CYS A 116 3.19 2.54 -11.40
N ILE A 117 3.48 2.22 -10.14
CA ILE A 117 4.80 1.71 -9.69
C ILE A 117 4.92 0.20 -9.93
N TRP A 118 3.83 -0.54 -9.79
CA TRP A 118 3.76 -1.99 -9.95
C TRP A 118 3.47 -2.45 -11.38
N GLY A 119 3.14 -1.53 -12.31
CA GLY A 119 2.92 -1.81 -13.72
C GLY A 119 4.13 -2.43 -14.43
N GLU A 120 5.35 -2.12 -13.99
CA GLU A 120 6.58 -2.75 -14.51
C GLU A 120 6.93 -4.07 -13.81
N GLU A 121 6.50 -4.27 -12.55
CA GLU A 121 6.89 -5.44 -11.76
C GLU A 121 5.87 -6.60 -11.88
N VAL A 122 4.59 -6.30 -12.16
CA VAL A 122 3.55 -7.31 -12.47
C VAL A 122 3.84 -8.05 -13.77
N LEU A 123 4.46 -7.40 -14.77
CA LEU A 123 4.91 -8.08 -16.00
C LEU A 123 6.09 -9.03 -15.77
N ARG A 124 6.85 -8.86 -14.67
CA ARG A 124 7.98 -9.73 -14.34
C ARG A 124 7.61 -10.89 -13.41
N TYR A 125 6.48 -10.79 -12.71
CA TYR A 125 5.99 -11.82 -11.78
C TYR A 125 4.83 -12.66 -12.35
N SER A 126 4.41 -12.46 -13.60
CA SER A 126 3.28 -13.20 -14.22
C SER A 126 3.64 -14.55 -14.85
N SER A 127 4.66 -15.26 -14.37
CA SER A 127 4.85 -16.68 -14.71
C SER A 127 4.23 -17.64 -13.70
N THR A 128 3.55 -17.15 -12.65
CA THR A 128 2.83 -18.05 -11.74
C THR A 128 1.59 -17.38 -11.15
N SER A 129 0.43 -17.90 -11.58
CA SER A 129 -0.91 -17.78 -10.96
C SER A 129 -1.69 -16.47 -11.11
N VAL A 130 -2.56 -16.50 -12.11
CA VAL A 130 -3.94 -15.99 -12.18
C VAL A 130 -4.52 -15.51 -10.83
N VAL A 131 -4.75 -14.19 -10.71
CA VAL A 131 -5.91 -13.65 -9.99
C VAL A 131 -6.46 -12.50 -10.81
N LEU A 132 -7.66 -12.71 -11.36
CA LEU A 132 -8.41 -11.75 -12.15
C LEU A 132 -8.59 -10.44 -11.38
N MET A 133 -8.22 -9.34 -12.01
CA MET A 133 -8.84 -8.05 -11.80
C MET A 133 -10.31 -8.14 -12.20
N HIS A 134 -11.21 -8.34 -11.23
CA HIS A 134 -12.60 -7.90 -11.37
C HIS A 134 -12.78 -6.61 -10.55
N PHE A 135 -12.73 -5.50 -11.28
CA PHE A 135 -13.34 -4.25 -10.85
C PHE A 135 -14.86 -4.45 -10.81
N GLY A 136 -15.48 -4.05 -9.70
CA GLY A 136 -16.88 -3.69 -9.61
C GLY A 136 -17.00 -2.20 -9.34
#